data_AF-A0A2D9C4Z8-F1
#
_entry.id   AF-A0A2D9C4Z8-F1
#
_cell.length_a   1.000
_cell.length_b   1.000
_cell.length_c   1.000
_cell.angle_alpha   90.00
_cell.angle_beta   90.00
_cell.angle_gamma   90.00
#
_symmetry.space_group_name_H-M   'P 1'
#
loop_
_entity.id
_entity.type
_entity.pdbx_description
1 polymer ?
#
loop_
_entity_poly.entity_id
_entity_poly.type
_entity_poly.pdbx_seq_one_letter_code
_entity_poly.pdbx_strand_id
1 'polypeptide(L)'
;MTKDDILEELTERNLLIENEHIILVDGFEEAFLGVTATNPVQAVYGYWICLDLLIQRDGVDFDEAIDNLNEFIEQDLGEHTPTYIKLV
;
A
#
# COMPACT_ATOMS: atom_id res chain seq x y z
N MET A 1 10.36 8.27 -2.52
CA MET A 1 9.25 8.37 -3.47
C MET A 1 8.07 8.92 -2.69
N THR A 2 7.43 9.97 -3.19
CA THR A 2 6.25 10.56 -2.57
C THR A 2 4.97 9.93 -3.12
N LYS A 3 3.84 10.21 -2.48
CA LYS A 3 2.53 9.83 -3.01
C LYS A 3 2.26 10.43 -4.38
N ASP A 4 2.69 11.67 -4.61
CA ASP A 4 2.51 12.36 -5.89
C ASP A 4 3.33 11.69 -7.00
N ASP A 5 4.56 11.25 -6.69
CA ASP A 5 5.41 10.49 -7.62
C ASP A 5 4.71 9.18 -8.07
N ILE A 6 4.07 8.46 -7.13
CA ILE A 6 3.32 7.23 -7.43
C ILE A 6 2.14 7.54 -8.36
N LEU A 7 1.36 8.57 -8.05
CA LEU A 7 0.19 8.93 -8.87
C LEU A 7 0.60 9.38 -10.28
N GLU A 8 1.69 10.13 -10.41
CA GLU A 8 2.27 10.53 -11.68
C GLU A 8 2.64 9.30 -12.51
N GLU A 9 3.42 8.36 -11.96
CA GLU A 9 3.83 7.13 -12.63
C GLU A 9 2.64 6.25 -13.08
N LEU A 10 1.61 6.12 -12.24
CA LEU A 10 0.40 5.35 -12.59
C LEU A 10 -0.37 6.01 -13.74
N THR A 11 -0.43 7.34 -13.74
CA THR A 11 -1.11 8.12 -14.78
C THR A 11 -0.34 8.06 -16.10
N GLU A 12 0.97 8.30 -16.08
CA GLU A 12 1.81 8.29 -17.28
C GLU A 12 1.83 6.92 -17.98
N ARG A 13 1.74 5.85 -17.20
CA ARG A 13 1.72 4.47 -17.72
C ARG A 13 0.32 3.98 -18.06
N ASN A 14 -0.71 4.82 -17.91
CA ASN A 14 -2.11 4.50 -18.17
C ASN A 14 -2.57 3.23 -17.42
N LEU A 15 -2.15 3.11 -16.15
CA LEU A 15 -2.45 1.98 -15.27
C LEU A 15 -3.76 2.15 -14.48
N LEU A 16 -4.36 3.34 -14.55
CA LEU A 16 -5.66 3.64 -13.97
C LEU A 16 -6.65 3.87 -15.12
N ILE A 17 -7.85 3.28 -15.03
CA ILE A 17 -8.92 3.54 -15.98
C ILE A 17 -9.48 4.94 -15.70
N GLU A 18 -9.92 5.67 -16.74
CA GLU A 18 -10.56 6.97 -16.57
C GLU A 18 -11.74 6.87 -15.58
N ASN A 19 -11.72 7.71 -14.53
CA ASN A 19 -12.67 7.75 -13.41
C ASN A 19 -12.54 6.63 -12.36
N GLU A 20 -11.50 5.80 -12.44
CA GLU A 20 -11.14 4.88 -11.36
C GLU A 20 -10.30 5.62 -10.31
N HIS A 21 -10.50 5.29 -9.04
CA HIS A 21 -9.71 5.84 -7.94
C HIS A 21 -8.85 4.74 -7.33
N ILE A 22 -7.68 5.13 -6.82
CA ILE A 22 -6.79 4.22 -6.11
C ILE A 22 -6.62 4.70 -4.67
N ILE A 23 -6.60 3.76 -3.74
CA ILE A 23 -6.35 4.04 -2.32
C ILE A 23 -4.88 3.78 -2.05
N LEU A 24 -4.16 4.83 -1.68
CA LEU A 24 -2.77 4.75 -1.24
C LEU A 24 -2.72 4.94 0.27
N VAL A 25 -1.94 4.10 0.95
CA VAL A 25 -1.72 4.16 2.40
C VAL A 25 -0.61 5.16 2.70
N ASP A 26 -0.95 6.18 3.48
CA ASP A 26 -0.04 7.27 3.85
C ASP A 26 1.09 6.77 4.75
N GLY A 27 2.32 7.11 4.39
CA GLY A 27 3.53 6.70 5.10
C GLY A 27 4.01 5.29 4.76
N PHE A 28 3.37 4.60 3.80
CA PHE A 28 3.82 3.32 3.25
C PHE A 28 4.37 3.45 1.82
N GLU A 29 4.74 4.65 1.38
CA GLU A 29 5.22 4.92 0.02
C GLU A 29 6.47 4.09 -0.32
N GLU A 30 7.35 3.86 0.66
CA GLU A 30 8.55 3.03 0.50
C GLU A 30 8.24 1.54 0.37
N ALA A 31 7.09 1.09 0.87
CA ALA A 31 6.62 -0.28 0.75
C ALA A 31 5.81 -0.53 -0.53
N PHE A 32 5.52 0.51 -1.33
CA PHE A 32 4.74 0.39 -2.55
C PHE A 32 5.47 -0.45 -3.61
N LEU A 33 4.85 -1.53 -4.06
CA LEU A 33 5.39 -2.44 -5.07
C LEU A 33 4.78 -2.21 -6.47
N GLY A 34 3.56 -1.67 -6.53
CA GLY A 34 2.83 -1.48 -7.77
C GLY A 34 1.33 -1.59 -7.57
N VAL A 35 0.63 -2.01 -8.62
CA VAL A 35 -0.82 -2.21 -8.61
C VAL A 35 -1.19 -3.59 -9.14
N THR A 36 -2.40 -4.05 -8.82
CA THR A 36 -2.96 -5.28 -9.39
C THR A 36 -3.07 -5.18 -10.91
N ALA A 37 -2.85 -6.31 -11.59
CA ALA A 37 -3.06 -6.42 -13.05
C ALA A 37 -4.53 -6.71 -13.42
N THR A 38 -5.40 -6.81 -12.41
CA THR A 38 -6.83 -7.11 -12.52
C THR A 38 -7.65 -5.91 -12.08
N ASN A 39 -8.87 -5.79 -12.58
CA ASN A 39 -9.84 -4.82 -12.08
C ASN A 39 -10.65 -5.42 -10.92
N PRO A 40 -10.98 -4.65 -9.87
CA PRO A 40 -10.57 -3.26 -9.64
C PRO A 40 -9.06 -3.11 -9.40
N VAL A 41 -8.47 -1.98 -9.83
CA VAL A 41 -7.05 -1.70 -9.58
C VAL A 41 -6.84 -1.40 -8.09
N GLN A 42 -5.91 -2.12 -7.46
CA GLN A 42 -5.57 -2.00 -6.04
C GLN A 42 -4.08 -1.73 -5.88
N ALA A 43 -3.71 -0.87 -4.94
CA ALA A 43 -2.32 -0.66 -4.56
C ALA A 43 -1.77 -1.90 -3.87
N VAL A 44 -0.52 -2.27 -4.18
CA VAL A 44 0.14 -3.45 -3.66
C VAL A 44 1.36 -3.04 -2.86
N TYR A 45 1.45 -3.52 -1.61
CA TYR A 45 2.52 -3.18 -0.68
C TYR A 45 3.30 -4.42 -0.21
N GLY A 46 4.58 -4.23 0.11
CA GLY A 46 5.44 -5.25 0.69
C GLY A 46 5.29 -5.31 2.22
N TYR A 47 4.81 -6.45 2.73
CA TYR A 47 4.50 -6.63 4.15
C TYR A 47 5.68 -6.31 5.08
N TRP A 48 6.88 -6.83 4.77
CA TRP A 48 8.06 -6.65 5.62
C TRP A 48 8.51 -5.19 5.69
N ILE A 49 8.41 -4.46 4.57
CA ILE A 49 8.78 -3.04 4.53
C ILE A 49 7.74 -2.22 5.32
N CYS A 50 6.45 -2.54 5.22
CA CYS A 50 5.42 -1.92 6.06
C CYS A 50 5.72 -2.08 7.55
N LEU A 51 6.13 -3.27 8.00
CA LEU A 51 6.53 -3.49 9.40
C LEU A 51 7.74 -2.64 9.79
N ASP A 52 8.79 -2.64 8.97
CA ASP A 52 9.99 -1.84 9.24
C ASP A 52 9.65 -0.34 9.35
N LEU A 53 8.75 0.15 8.48
CA LEU A 53 8.27 1.53 8.52
C LEU A 53 7.50 1.83 9.80
N LEU A 54 6.60 0.96 10.24
CA LEU A 54 5.88 1.14 11.51
C LEU A 54 6.85 1.21 12.69
N ILE A 55 7.80 0.29 12.77
CA ILE A 55 8.80 0.25 13.85
C ILE A 55 9.66 1.53 13.84
N GLN A 56 10.15 1.95 12.67
CA GLN A 56 11.06 3.09 12.57
C GLN A 56 10.36 4.45 12.75
N ARG A 57 9.16 4.60 12.19
CA ARG A 57 8.38 5.85 12.21
C ARG A 57 7.66 6.03 13.53
N ASP A 58 6.97 4.98 13.99
CA ASP A 58 6.06 5.06 15.14
C ASP A 58 6.73 4.62 16.44
N GLY A 59 7.93 4.03 16.36
CA GLY A 59 8.71 3.62 17.53
C GLY A 59 8.10 2.44 18.30
N VAL A 60 7.18 1.73 17.66
CA VAL A 60 6.49 0.55 18.19
C VAL A 60 7.42 -0.67 18.15
N ASP A 61 7.18 -1.63 19.03
CA ASP A 61 7.90 -2.90 18.97
C ASP A 61 7.37 -3.80 17.84
N PHE A 62 8.02 -4.95 17.64
CA PHE A 62 7.69 -5.85 16.54
C PHE A 62 6.28 -6.46 16.65
N ASP A 63 5.84 -6.79 17.87
CA ASP A 63 4.53 -7.40 18.08
C ASP A 63 3.42 -6.35 17.85
N GLU A 64 3.62 -5.14 18.38
CA GLU A 64 2.71 -4.00 18.14
C GLU A 64 2.69 -3.59 16.65
N ALA A 65 3.83 -3.61 15.96
CA ALA A 65 3.89 -3.37 14.52
C ALA A 65 3.08 -4.40 13.72
N ILE A 66 3.11 -5.68 14.12
CA ILE A 66 2.30 -6.74 13.51
C ILE A 66 0.82 -6.46 13.71
N ASP A 67 0.41 -6.16 14.94
CA ASP A 67 -0.99 -5.88 15.26
C ASP A 67 -1.49 -4.66 14.48
N ASN A 68 -0.73 -3.57 14.47
CA ASN A 68 -1.03 -2.38 13.69
C ASN A 68 -1.16 -2.71 12.19
N LEU A 69 -0.20 -3.44 11.61
CA LEU A 69 -0.26 -3.79 10.19
C LEU A 69 -1.43 -4.73 9.87
N ASN A 70 -1.81 -5.63 10.78
CA ASN A 70 -2.98 -6.48 10.59
C ASN A 70 -4.27 -5.65 10.52
N GLU A 71 -4.39 -4.57 11.31
CA GLU A 71 -5.53 -3.67 11.19
C GLU A 71 -5.62 -3.05 9.79
N PHE A 72 -4.49 -2.63 9.19
CA PHE A 72 -4.46 -2.13 7.81
C PHE A 72 -4.81 -3.20 6.76
N ILE A 73 -4.43 -4.45 7.01
CA ILE A 73 -4.72 -5.58 6.10
C ILE A 73 -6.19 -5.99 6.15
N GLU A 74 -6.79 -5.98 7.33
CA GLU A 74 -8.18 -6.38 7.56
C GLU A 74 -9.18 -5.25 7.27
N GLN A 75 -8.69 -4.02 7.10
CA GLN A 75 -9.54 -2.87 6.80
C GLN A 75 -10.21 -3.00 5.43
N ASP A 76 -11.54 -2.98 5.42
CA ASP A 76 -12.33 -2.92 4.19
C ASP A 76 -12.63 -1.46 3.83
N LEU A 77 -12.05 -1.00 2.73
CA LEU A 77 -12.26 0.33 2.13
C LEU A 77 -13.05 0.25 0.81
N GLY A 78 -13.64 -0.91 0.50
CA GLY A 78 -14.35 -1.20 -0.73
C GLY A 78 -13.48 -1.86 -1.80
N GLU A 79 -13.88 -1.74 -3.06
CA GLU A 79 -13.30 -2.47 -4.20
C GLU A 79 -11.80 -2.19 -4.41
N HIS A 80 -11.33 -0.97 -4.07
CA HIS A 80 -9.95 -0.55 -4.25
C HIS A 80 -9.09 -0.71 -2.98
N THR A 81 -9.54 -1.53 -2.01
CA THR A 81 -8.78 -1.82 -0.78
C THR A 81 -7.36 -2.29 -1.11
N PRO A 82 -6.31 -1.69 -0.51
CA PRO A 82 -4.93 -2.10 -0.75
C PRO A 82 -4.65 -3.56 -0.40
N THR A 83 -3.74 -4.18 -1.13
CA THR A 83 -3.30 -5.56 -0.89
C THR A 83 -1.84 -5.59 -0.45
N TYR A 84 -1.48 -6.59 0.36
CA TYR A 84 -0.16 -6.74 0.94
C TYR A 84 0.43 -8.10 0.60
N ILE A 85 1.70 -8.13 0.21
CA ILE A 85 2.43 -9.35 -0.19
C ILE A 85 3.50 -9.68 0.85
N LYS A 86 3.47 -10.92 1.34
CA LYS A 86 4.56 -11.53 2.11
C LYS A 86 5.50 -12.26 1.16
N LEU A 87 6.69 -11.70 0.94
CA LEU A 87 7.75 -12.39 0.22
C LEU A 87 8.35 -13.47 1.14
N VAL A 88 8.56 -14.67 0.59
CA VAL A 88 9.11 -15.86 1.28
C VAL A 88 10.56 -16.08 0.85
#